data_AF-A0A9D7HR36-F1
#
_entry.id   AF-A0A9D7HR36-F1
#
_cell.length_a   1.000
_cell.length_b   1.000
_cell.length_c   1.000
_cell.angle_alpha   90.00
_cell.angle_beta   90.00
_cell.angle_gamma   90.00
#
_symmetry.space_group_name_H-M   'P 1'
#
loop_
_entity.id
_entity.type
_entity.pdbx_description
1 polymer ?
#
loop_
_entity_poly.entity_id
_entity_poly.type
_entity_poly.pdbx_seq_one_letter_code
_entity_poly.pdbx_strand_id
1 'polypeptide(L)'
;MHRNTFPSSSALAVLALTTVLFTSACNKELDTPPERTLPTGSVFTVTELRDFHADFGFLPHKFIGDSSVYAVVTADEQNGNLYKNVFVQDDAAGIVMRLKNSGGLYQGDRIRIYLKGTTLSSYNGMLQLDSVDVDENVIKQETLVDVDPPVVPSPKWVRTCKGSW
;
A
#
# COMPACT_ATOMS: atom_id res chain seq x y z
N MET A 1 31.43 -8.20 59.66
CA MET A 1 32.46 -7.67 58.73
C MET A 1 32.76 -8.72 57.69
N HIS A 2 32.37 -8.46 56.44
CA HIS A 2 32.55 -9.29 55.25
C HIS A 2 34.05 -9.56 54.98
N ARG A 3 34.43 -10.81 54.71
CA ARG A 3 35.65 -11.14 53.98
C ARG A 3 35.26 -11.93 52.74
N ASN A 4 35.18 -11.21 51.63
CA ASN A 4 34.99 -11.79 50.31
C ASN A 4 36.31 -12.47 49.91
N THR A 5 36.27 -13.79 49.76
CA THR A 5 37.38 -14.57 49.21
C THR A 5 37.42 -14.38 47.70
N PHE A 6 38.44 -13.69 47.21
CA PHE A 6 38.70 -13.49 45.78
C PHE A 6 39.10 -14.81 45.12
N PRO A 7 38.49 -15.20 43.98
CA PRO A 7 38.95 -16.36 43.22
C PRO A 7 40.26 -16.04 42.49
N SER A 8 41.11 -17.05 42.36
CA SER A 8 42.47 -16.96 41.80
C SER A 8 42.48 -16.51 40.34
N SER A 9 43.46 -15.66 40.00
CA SER A 9 43.61 -14.98 38.69
C SER A 9 43.65 -15.91 37.47
N SER A 10 43.93 -17.20 37.65
CA SER A 10 43.93 -18.21 36.58
C SER A 10 42.52 -18.66 36.15
N ALA A 11 41.51 -18.55 37.01
CA ALA A 11 40.12 -18.91 36.66
C ALA A 11 39.41 -17.81 35.84
N LEU A 12 39.80 -16.54 36.02
CA LEU A 12 39.26 -15.41 35.26
C LEU A 12 39.76 -15.39 33.80
N ALA A 13 40.96 -15.91 33.52
CA ALA A 13 41.51 -15.96 32.17
C ALA A 13 40.87 -17.04 31.28
N VAL A 14 40.47 -18.18 31.86
CA VAL A 14 39.86 -19.29 31.10
C VAL A 14 38.39 -19.00 30.74
N LEU A 15 37.67 -18.24 31.60
CA LEU A 15 36.28 -17.84 31.35
C LEU A 15 36.15 -16.72 30.31
N ALA A 16 37.20 -15.91 30.12
CA ALA A 16 37.21 -14.84 29.12
C ALA A 16 37.53 -15.35 27.70
N LEU A 17 38.28 -16.45 27.57
CA LEU A 17 38.73 -16.96 26.27
C LEU A 17 37.67 -17.84 25.57
N THR A 18 36.78 -18.49 26.32
CA THR A 18 35.69 -19.31 25.75
C THR A 18 34.52 -18.48 25.23
N THR A 19 34.29 -17.26 25.74
CA THR A 19 33.27 -16.34 25.24
C THR A 19 33.61 -15.66 23.91
N VAL A 20 34.88 -15.69 23.48
CA VAL A 20 35.33 -15.05 22.22
C VAL A 20 35.07 -15.91 20.98
N LEU A 21 34.76 -17.20 21.15
CA LEU A 21 34.59 -18.14 20.03
C LEU A 21 33.14 -18.27 19.51
N PHE A 22 32.15 -17.60 20.11
CA PHE A 22 30.74 -17.73 19.70
C PHE A 22 30.21 -16.61 18.79
N THR A 23 30.93 -15.51 18.58
CA THR A 23 30.44 -14.42 17.71
C THR A 23 30.88 -14.56 16.24
N SER A 24 31.61 -15.63 15.91
CA SER A 24 32.02 -15.92 14.53
C SER A 24 31.05 -16.86 13.81
N ALA A 25 29.79 -16.92 14.28
CA ALA A 25 28.68 -17.56 13.58
C ALA A 25 28.11 -16.60 12.53
N CYS A 26 28.80 -16.55 11.38
CA CYS A 26 28.23 -16.38 10.05
C CYS A 26 27.18 -15.26 9.89
N ASN A 27 27.62 -14.00 9.88
CA ASN A 27 26.88 -12.98 9.14
C ASN A 27 27.09 -13.27 7.65
N LYS A 28 26.33 -14.22 7.10
CA LYS A 28 26.07 -14.18 5.66
C LYS A 28 25.29 -12.90 5.44
N GLU A 29 25.98 -11.85 5.02
CA GLU A 29 25.33 -10.66 4.46
C GLU A 29 24.50 -11.20 3.30
N LEU A 30 23.20 -11.36 3.53
CA LEU A 30 22.30 -11.73 2.47
C LEU A 30 22.42 -10.59 1.46
N ASP A 31 22.92 -10.92 0.27
CA ASP A 31 22.93 -10.04 -0.89
C ASP A 31 21.48 -9.59 -1.06
N THR A 32 21.16 -8.44 -0.47
CA THR A 32 19.78 -8.01 -0.32
C THR A 32 19.37 -7.64 -1.72
N PRO A 33 18.33 -8.27 -2.29
CA PRO A 33 17.94 -7.99 -3.66
C PRO A 33 17.79 -6.47 -3.80
N PRO A 34 18.32 -5.88 -4.88
CA PRO A 34 18.32 -4.43 -5.03
C PRO A 34 16.88 -3.92 -4.86
N GLU A 35 16.67 -3.16 -3.79
CA GLU A 35 15.37 -2.63 -3.44
C GLU A 35 14.90 -1.67 -4.54
N ARG A 36 13.66 -1.86 -5.01
CA ARG A 36 13.09 -1.03 -6.06
C ARG A 36 12.73 0.33 -5.49
N THR A 37 13.67 1.26 -5.51
CA THR A 37 13.47 2.63 -5.01
C THR A 37 12.82 3.51 -6.08
N LEU A 38 11.48 3.46 -6.21
CA LEU A 38 10.77 4.49 -6.96
C LEU A 38 10.76 5.79 -6.15
N PRO A 39 11.04 6.96 -6.77
CA PRO A 39 10.88 8.23 -6.07
C PRO A 39 9.42 8.41 -5.64
N THR A 40 9.20 8.91 -4.42
CA THR A 40 7.84 9.21 -3.93
C THR A 40 7.26 10.40 -4.66
N GLY A 41 8.08 11.43 -4.92
CA GLY A 41 7.61 12.65 -5.57
C GLY A 41 6.51 13.34 -4.74
N SER A 42 5.62 14.05 -5.42
CA SER A 42 4.45 14.68 -4.77
C SER A 42 3.37 13.63 -4.50
N VAL A 43 2.91 13.55 -3.25
CA VAL A 43 1.84 12.63 -2.86
C VAL A 43 0.50 13.32 -3.05
N PHE A 44 -0.39 12.70 -3.81
CA PHE A 44 -1.76 13.16 -4.03
C PHE A 44 -2.78 12.22 -3.39
N THR A 45 -3.88 12.80 -2.91
CA THR A 45 -5.09 12.06 -2.54
C THR A 45 -5.98 11.84 -3.77
N VAL A 46 -6.90 10.89 -3.69
CA VAL A 46 -7.87 10.68 -4.78
C VAL A 46 -8.76 11.91 -5.02
N THR A 47 -9.07 12.67 -3.96
CA THR A 47 -9.84 13.92 -4.06
C THR A 47 -9.07 14.97 -4.85
N GLU A 48 -7.78 15.14 -4.56
CA GLU A 48 -6.93 16.08 -5.31
C GLU A 48 -6.79 15.69 -6.79
N LEU A 49 -6.73 14.38 -7.09
CA LEU A 49 -6.76 13.93 -8.49
C LEU A 49 -8.07 14.31 -9.20
N ARG A 50 -9.21 14.25 -8.50
CA ARG A 50 -10.50 14.64 -9.05
C ARG A 50 -10.56 16.14 -9.34
N ASP A 51 -10.08 16.95 -8.40
CA ASP A 51 -10.02 18.40 -8.54
C ASP A 51 -9.07 18.79 -9.69
N PHE A 52 -7.89 18.17 -9.73
CA PHE A 52 -6.93 18.35 -10.81
C PHE A 52 -7.50 18.01 -12.20
N HIS A 53 -8.29 16.93 -12.29
CA HIS A 53 -8.96 16.55 -13.53
C HIS A 53 -10.06 17.56 -13.93
N ALA A 54 -10.78 18.13 -12.96
CA ALA A 54 -11.77 19.19 -13.21
C ALA A 54 -11.11 20.49 -13.68
N ASP A 55 -10.00 20.88 -13.06
CA ASP A 55 -9.22 22.07 -13.43
C ASP A 55 -8.67 21.97 -14.86
N PHE A 56 -8.34 20.76 -15.30
CA PHE A 56 -7.89 20.47 -16.67
C PHE A 56 -9.04 20.29 -17.68
N GLY A 57 -10.28 20.65 -17.31
CA GLY A 57 -11.45 20.61 -18.19
C GLY A 57 -11.94 19.21 -18.52
N PHE A 58 -11.70 18.24 -17.63
CA PHE A 58 -12.05 16.82 -17.82
C PHE A 58 -11.38 16.14 -19.02
N LEU A 59 -10.27 16.72 -19.50
CA LEU A 59 -9.48 16.14 -20.56
C LEU A 59 -8.48 15.12 -20.00
N PRO A 60 -8.12 14.08 -20.79
CA PRO A 60 -7.08 13.15 -20.39
C PRO A 60 -5.76 13.87 -20.11
N HIS A 61 -5.20 13.66 -18.93
CA HIS A 61 -3.92 14.25 -18.52
C HIS A 61 -2.89 13.16 -18.29
N LYS A 62 -1.74 13.26 -18.98
CA LYS A 62 -0.62 12.34 -18.79
C LYS A 62 0.38 12.93 -17.79
N PHE A 63 0.66 12.19 -16.73
CA PHE A 63 1.65 12.61 -15.74
C PHE A 63 3.07 12.41 -16.28
N ILE A 64 3.88 13.47 -16.20
CA ILE A 64 5.28 13.48 -16.63
C ILE A 64 6.23 13.59 -15.42
N GLY A 65 5.78 14.28 -14.37
CA GLY A 65 6.53 14.48 -13.13
C GLY A 65 6.46 13.28 -12.18
N ASP A 66 7.30 13.33 -11.15
CA ASP A 66 7.32 12.33 -10.09
C ASP A 66 6.20 12.64 -9.09
N SER A 67 5.17 11.80 -9.10
CA SER A 67 4.00 11.91 -8.24
C SER A 67 3.50 10.53 -7.85
N SER A 68 2.92 10.39 -6.65
CA SER A 68 2.40 9.12 -6.15
C SER A 68 1.04 9.28 -5.50
N VAL A 69 0.27 8.20 -5.44
CA VAL A 69 -1.00 8.08 -4.70
C VAL A 69 -0.95 6.83 -3.84
N TYR A 70 -1.49 6.90 -2.63
CA TYR A 70 -1.68 5.73 -1.77
C TYR A 70 -3.14 5.31 -1.84
N ALA A 71 -3.38 4.01 -1.98
CA ALA A 71 -4.72 3.46 -2.00
C ALA A 71 -4.70 1.99 -1.55
N VAL A 72 -5.86 1.48 -1.15
CA VAL A 72 -6.08 0.06 -0.87
C VAL A 72 -6.90 -0.56 -1.99
N VAL A 73 -6.53 -1.74 -2.43
CA VAL A 73 -7.27 -2.50 -3.44
C VAL A 73 -8.58 -3.01 -2.85
N THR A 74 -9.71 -2.59 -3.40
CA THR A 74 -11.05 -2.97 -2.94
C THR A 74 -11.70 -4.05 -3.79
N ALA A 75 -11.34 -4.13 -5.08
CA ALA A 75 -11.73 -5.24 -5.94
C ALA A 75 -10.62 -5.53 -6.97
N ASP A 76 -10.31 -6.81 -7.12
CA ASP A 76 -9.27 -7.33 -8.01
C ASP A 76 -9.87 -8.15 -9.17
N GLU A 77 -8.98 -8.73 -9.98
CA GLU A 77 -9.36 -9.56 -11.13
C GLU A 77 -9.79 -10.98 -10.75
N GLN A 78 -9.64 -11.42 -9.49
CA GLN A 78 -9.91 -12.80 -9.07
C GLN A 78 -11.40 -13.06 -8.86
N ASN A 79 -12.11 -12.07 -8.35
CA ASN A 79 -13.50 -12.25 -7.90
C ASN A 79 -14.56 -11.79 -8.93
N GLY A 80 -14.19 -11.62 -10.20
CA GLY A 80 -15.13 -11.24 -11.26
C GLY A 80 -14.52 -11.17 -12.66
N ASN A 81 -15.30 -10.72 -13.66
CA ASN A 81 -14.81 -10.47 -15.02
C ASN A 81 -14.15 -9.08 -15.13
N LEU A 82 -13.21 -8.77 -14.23
CA LEU A 82 -12.52 -7.48 -14.14
C LEU A 82 -11.15 -7.53 -14.82
N TYR A 83 -11.09 -8.07 -16.04
CA TYR A 83 -9.84 -8.19 -16.78
C TYR A 83 -9.17 -6.81 -16.97
N LYS A 84 -7.94 -6.66 -16.47
CA LYS A 84 -7.12 -5.44 -16.48
C LYS A 84 -7.72 -4.25 -15.76
N ASN A 85 -8.71 -4.45 -14.89
CA ASN A 85 -9.30 -3.38 -14.12
C ASN A 85 -9.24 -3.73 -12.63
N VAL A 86 -8.63 -2.86 -11.85
CA VAL A 86 -8.55 -2.98 -10.40
C VAL A 86 -9.20 -1.75 -9.79
N PHE A 87 -10.08 -1.96 -8.80
CA PHE A 87 -10.67 -0.86 -8.06
C PHE A 87 -9.83 -0.61 -6.81
N VAL A 88 -9.47 0.64 -6.62
CA VAL A 88 -8.69 1.07 -5.46
C VAL A 88 -9.37 2.25 -4.80
N GLN A 89 -9.22 2.34 -3.49
CA GLN A 89 -9.85 3.36 -2.69
C GLN A 89 -8.83 3.95 -1.71
N ASP A 90 -8.86 5.28 -1.65
CA ASP A 90 -8.26 6.06 -0.56
C ASP A 90 -9.36 6.39 0.47
N ASP A 91 -9.03 7.02 1.59
CA ASP A 91 -9.95 7.26 2.71
C ASP A 91 -11.25 7.98 2.28
N ALA A 92 -11.20 8.81 1.24
CA ALA A 92 -12.33 9.61 0.77
C ALA A 92 -13.09 9.05 -0.45
N ALA A 93 -12.39 8.43 -1.40
CA ALA A 93 -12.96 8.10 -2.70
C ALA A 93 -12.23 6.96 -3.42
N GLY A 94 -12.96 6.26 -4.29
CA GLY A 94 -12.44 5.21 -5.16
C GLY A 94 -12.11 5.69 -6.58
N ILE A 95 -11.14 5.02 -7.20
CA ILE A 95 -10.77 5.16 -8.62
C ILE A 95 -10.60 3.79 -9.28
N VAL A 96 -10.69 3.77 -10.61
CA VAL A 96 -10.40 2.57 -11.40
C VAL A 96 -8.98 2.64 -11.94
N MET A 97 -8.17 1.63 -11.66
CA MET A 97 -6.87 1.44 -12.29
C MET A 97 -7.00 0.48 -13.48
N ARG A 98 -6.63 0.95 -14.67
CA ARG A 98 -6.53 0.13 -15.87
C ARG A 98 -5.09 -0.31 -16.05
N LEU A 99 -4.88 -1.61 -15.92
CA LEU A 99 -3.57 -2.21 -15.97
C LEU A 99 -3.17 -2.50 -17.42
N LYS A 100 -1.88 -2.33 -17.75
CA LYS A 100 -1.31 -2.82 -19.01
C LYS A 100 -1.28 -4.34 -19.03
N ASN A 101 -0.87 -4.93 -17.91
CA ASN A 101 -0.72 -6.35 -17.68
C ASN A 101 -1.62 -6.77 -16.50
N SER A 102 -2.31 -7.89 -16.65
CA SER A 102 -3.16 -8.46 -15.60
C SER A 102 -2.34 -9.08 -14.49
N GLY A 103 -2.89 -9.15 -13.29
CA GLY A 103 -2.33 -9.84 -12.13
C GLY A 103 -1.45 -8.99 -11.23
N GLY A 104 -0.99 -9.60 -10.14
CA GLY A 104 -0.05 -8.99 -9.20
C GLY A 104 -0.68 -8.10 -8.13
N LEU A 105 -1.98 -7.82 -8.17
CA LEU A 105 -2.71 -7.05 -7.16
C LEU A 105 -3.89 -7.88 -6.63
N TYR A 106 -4.03 -7.90 -5.31
CA TYR A 106 -5.09 -8.64 -4.62
C TYR A 106 -5.90 -7.68 -3.76
N GLN A 107 -7.19 -7.99 -3.58
CA GLN A 107 -8.04 -7.28 -2.64
C GLN A 107 -7.39 -7.22 -1.24
N GLY A 108 -7.38 -6.03 -0.65
CA GLY A 108 -6.72 -5.74 0.61
C GLY A 108 -5.25 -5.35 0.49
N ASP A 109 -4.64 -5.36 -0.69
CA ASP A 109 -3.28 -4.83 -0.83
C ASP A 109 -3.28 -3.30 -0.67
N ARG A 110 -2.48 -2.79 0.27
CA ARG A 110 -2.17 -1.36 0.37
C ARG A 110 -1.01 -1.06 -0.54
N ILE A 111 -1.26 -0.20 -1.52
CA ILE A 111 -0.32 0.07 -2.60
C ILE A 111 -0.01 1.55 -2.70
N ARG A 112 1.23 1.84 -3.13
CA ARG A 112 1.64 3.13 -3.65
C ARG A 112 1.67 3.05 -5.16
N ILE A 113 0.96 3.94 -5.81
CA ILE A 113 0.85 4.05 -7.27
C ILE A 113 1.67 5.25 -7.69
N TYR A 114 2.76 5.01 -8.41
CA TYR A 114 3.58 6.04 -9.02
C TYR A 114 2.96 6.47 -10.34
N LEU A 115 2.56 7.74 -10.43
CA LEU A 115 1.72 8.25 -11.50
C LEU A 115 2.47 8.52 -12.81
N LYS A 116 3.80 8.61 -12.80
CA LYS A 116 4.57 8.97 -13.99
C LYS A 116 4.30 7.99 -15.15
N GLY A 117 3.99 8.55 -16.32
CA GLY A 117 3.65 7.78 -17.51
C GLY A 117 2.21 7.27 -17.57
N THR A 118 1.46 7.35 -16.46
CA THR A 118 0.03 7.03 -16.42
C THR A 118 -0.81 8.19 -16.93
N THR A 119 -2.05 7.91 -17.33
CA THR A 119 -3.00 8.92 -17.84
C THR A 119 -4.23 8.97 -16.98
N LEU A 120 -4.49 10.12 -16.35
CA LEU A 120 -5.73 10.39 -15.64
C LEU A 120 -6.82 10.74 -16.65
N SER A 121 -7.96 10.07 -16.55
CA SER A 121 -9.15 10.38 -17.36
C SER A 121 -10.42 10.04 -16.58
N SER A 122 -11.57 10.32 -17.17
CA SER A 122 -12.84 9.85 -16.63
C SER A 122 -13.69 9.18 -17.69
N TYR A 123 -14.47 8.18 -17.28
CA TYR A 123 -15.43 7.48 -18.12
C TYR A 123 -16.73 7.31 -17.35
N ASN A 124 -17.85 7.80 -17.90
CA ASN A 124 -19.17 7.79 -17.25
C ASN A 124 -19.17 8.35 -15.81
N GLY A 125 -18.39 9.40 -15.55
CA GLY A 125 -18.28 10.02 -14.22
C GLY A 125 -17.37 9.29 -13.24
N MET A 126 -16.82 8.13 -13.63
CA MET A 126 -15.82 7.42 -12.85
C MET A 126 -14.41 7.90 -13.22
N LEU A 127 -13.65 8.35 -12.23
CA LEU A 127 -12.24 8.70 -12.41
C LEU A 127 -11.42 7.42 -12.58
N GLN A 128 -10.55 7.40 -13.59
CA GLN A 128 -9.73 6.24 -13.94
C GLN A 128 -8.29 6.65 -14.24
N LEU A 129 -7.37 5.77 -13.85
CA LEU A 129 -5.96 5.85 -14.17
C LEU A 129 -5.64 4.79 -15.21
N ASP A 130 -5.19 5.20 -16.39
CA ASP A 130 -4.87 4.31 -17.50
C ASP A 130 -3.35 4.14 -17.69
N SER A 131 -2.98 3.09 -18.41
CA SER A 131 -1.60 2.70 -18.72
C SER A 131 -0.75 2.41 -17.47
N VAL A 132 -1.38 1.88 -16.42
CA VAL A 132 -0.67 1.49 -15.20
C VAL A 132 0.05 0.17 -15.43
N ASP A 133 1.36 0.15 -15.23
CA ASP A 133 2.14 -1.08 -15.18
C ASP A 133 2.34 -1.52 -13.72
N VAL A 134 2.00 -2.75 -13.38
CA VAL A 134 2.10 -3.24 -12.00
C VAL A 134 3.58 -3.29 -11.55
N ASP A 135 4.49 -3.63 -12.47
CA ASP A 135 5.91 -3.77 -12.15
C ASP A 135 6.63 -2.41 -12.10
N GLU A 136 6.21 -1.44 -12.92
CA GLU A 136 6.86 -0.12 -12.98
C GLU A 136 6.18 0.93 -12.09
N ASN A 137 4.85 0.90 -11.97
CA ASN A 137 4.08 1.94 -11.28
C ASN A 137 3.64 1.53 -9.88
N VAL A 138 3.53 0.25 -9.53
CA VAL A 138 2.90 -0.15 -8.26
C VAL A 138 3.88 -0.74 -7.27
N ILE A 139 3.92 -0.20 -6.05
CA ILE A 139 4.69 -0.76 -4.92
C ILE A 139 3.70 -1.19 -3.84
N LYS A 140 3.75 -2.47 -3.47
CA LYS A 140 3.01 -2.96 -2.31
C LYS A 140 3.66 -2.46 -1.03
N GLN A 141 2.89 -1.79 -0.19
CA GLN A 141 3.34 -1.34 1.13
C GLN A 141 2.99 -2.41 2.17
N GLU A 142 1.76 -2.92 2.12
CA GLU A 142 1.24 -3.96 3.01
C GLU A 142 0.27 -4.85 2.20
N THR A 143 0.14 -6.12 2.57
CA THR A 143 -0.84 -7.05 1.99
C THR A 143 -1.86 -7.43 3.05
N LEU A 144 -3.08 -7.80 2.63
CA LEU A 144 -4.18 -8.24 3.53
C LEU A 144 -4.68 -7.16 4.51
N VAL A 145 -4.75 -5.91 4.07
CA VAL A 145 -5.44 -4.85 4.80
C VAL A 145 -6.95 -5.03 4.65
N ASP A 146 -7.62 -5.42 5.73
CA ASP A 146 -9.08 -5.44 5.79
C ASP A 146 -9.61 -4.01 5.68
N VAL A 147 -10.29 -3.70 4.57
CA VAL A 147 -11.05 -2.46 4.42
C VAL A 147 -12.42 -2.69 5.01
N ASP A 148 -12.68 -2.13 6.19
CA ASP A 148 -14.01 -2.17 6.78
C ASP A 148 -15.01 -1.49 5.83
N PRO A 149 -16.14 -2.13 5.52
CA PRO A 149 -17.18 -1.47 4.75
C PRO A 149 -17.65 -0.22 5.50
N PRO A 150 -17.92 0.89 4.79
CA PRO A 150 -18.45 2.08 5.45
C PRO A 150 -19.72 1.68 6.22
N VAL A 151 -19.80 2.10 7.49
CA VAL A 151 -20.94 1.78 8.35
C VAL A 151 -22.19 2.42 7.75
N VAL A 152 -22.92 1.66 6.95
CA VAL A 152 -24.22 2.09 6.45
C VAL A 152 -25.16 2.13 7.66
N PRO A 153 -25.70 3.30 8.04
CA PRO A 153 -26.72 3.33 9.06
C PRO A 153 -27.85 2.45 8.57
N SER A 154 -28.24 1.47 9.38
CA SER A 154 -29.34 0.58 9.05
C SER A 154 -30.55 1.42 8.64
N PRO A 155 -31.24 1.09 7.53
CA PRO A 155 -32.45 1.80 7.18
C PRO A 155 -33.39 1.66 8.37
N LYS A 156 -33.62 2.76 9.09
CA LYS A 156 -34.68 2.82 10.07
C LYS A 156 -35.95 2.61 9.28
N TRP A 157 -36.47 1.39 9.28
CA TRP A 157 -37.84 1.10 8.90
C TRP A 157 -38.73 1.79 9.93
N VAL A 158 -38.88 3.12 9.79
CA VAL A 158 -39.93 3.86 10.47
C VAL A 158 -41.20 3.30 9.86
N ARG A 159 -41.82 2.34 10.57
CA ARG A 159 -43.20 1.95 10.31
C ARG A 159 -44.04 3.18 10.59
N THR A 160 -44.15 4.07 9.60
CA THR A 160 -45.19 5.07 9.60
C THR A 160 -46.47 4.30 9.34
N CYS A 161 -47.03 3.72 10.39
CA CYS A 161 -48.43 3.36 10.43
C CYS A 161 -49.17 4.68 10.30
N LYS A 162 -49.40 5.12 9.06
CA LYS A 162 -50.25 6.26 8.75
C LYS A 162 -51.65 5.79 9.12
N GLY A 163 -52.09 6.12 10.33
CA GLY A 163 -53.45 5.89 10.78
C GLY A 163 -54.40 6.55 9.79
N SER A 164 -55.12 5.74 9.04
CA SER A 164 -56.31 6.13 8.31
C SER A 164 -57.42 6.40 9.32
N TRP A 165 -57.85 7.65 9.42
CA TRP A 165 -59.17 8.06 9.88
C TRP A 165 -59.69 9.11 8.90
#